data_AF-A0A956HLA8-F1
#
_entry.id   AF-A0A956HLA8-F1
#
_cell.length_a   1.000
_cell.length_b   1.000
_cell.length_c   1.000
_cell.angle_alpha   90.00
_cell.angle_beta   90.00
_cell.angle_gamma   90.00
#
_symmetry.space_group_name_H-M   'P 1'
#
loop_
_entity.id
_entity.type
_entity.pdbx_description
1 polymer ?
#
loop_
_entity_poly.entity_id
_entity_poly.type
_entity_poly.pdbx_seq_one_letter_code
_entity_poly.pdbx_strand_id
1 'polypeptide(L)'
;MAKSVEELHEKLMDEYGQVRRKFDKIHTAFDRVISAGPEDDLHDRLLHLEKVVKEVRDGGVVGSGANGHRRALKEYQEAVRAQGAPDTGGPTEA
;
A
#
# COMPACT_ATOMS: atom_id res chain seq x y z
N MET A 1 -4.44 -24.30 -7.84
CA MET A 1 -2.97 -24.37 -7.75
C MET A 1 -2.51 -23.33 -6.74
N ALA A 2 -1.55 -23.65 -5.87
CA ALA A 2 -0.96 -22.65 -4.98
C ALA A 2 -0.19 -21.64 -5.84
N LYS A 3 -0.34 -20.35 -5.53
CA LYS A 3 0.40 -19.29 -6.24
C LYS A 3 1.89 -19.40 -5.92
N SER A 4 2.74 -19.08 -6.90
CA SER A 4 4.19 -19.01 -6.64
C SER A 4 4.52 -17.79 -5.77
N VAL A 5 5.71 -17.80 -5.15
CA VAL A 5 6.20 -16.62 -4.40
C VAL A 5 6.35 -15.40 -5.31
N GLU A 6 6.78 -15.59 -6.57
CA GLU A 6 6.81 -14.53 -7.58
C GLU A 6 5.42 -13.90 -7.79
N GLU A 7 4.39 -14.71 -8.04
CA GLU A 7 3.02 -14.23 -8.27
C GLU A 7 2.45 -13.49 -7.05
N LEU A 8 2.79 -13.95 -5.84
CA LEU A 8 2.39 -13.27 -4.61
C LEU A 8 3.14 -11.96 -4.40
N HIS A 9 4.40 -11.87 -4.82
CA HIS A 9 5.18 -10.64 -4.80
C HIS A 9 4.61 -9.62 -5.78
N GLU A 10 4.28 -10.02 -7.00
CA GLU A 10 3.64 -9.14 -8.00
C GLU A 10 2.31 -8.58 -7.48
N LYS A 11 1.45 -9.45 -6.91
CA LYS A 11 0.20 -9.01 -6.28
C LYS A 11 0.43 -8.01 -5.15
N LEU A 12 1.45 -8.23 -4.30
CA LEU A 12 1.81 -7.31 -3.24
C LEU A 12 2.23 -5.94 -3.81
N MET A 13 3.05 -5.94 -4.86
CA MET A 13 3.50 -4.71 -5.52
C MET A 13 2.36 -3.94 -6.18
N ASP A 14 1.39 -4.64 -6.76
CA ASP A 14 0.19 -4.03 -7.33
C ASP A 14 -0.67 -3.34 -6.27
N GLU A 15 -0.97 -4.04 -5.17
CA GLU A 15 -1.73 -3.49 -4.05
C GLU A 15 -1.00 -2.29 -3.41
N TYR A 16 0.32 -2.40 -3.24
CA TYR A 16 1.15 -1.29 -2.76
C TYR A 16 1.10 -0.09 -3.70
N GLY A 17 1.23 -0.33 -5.02
CA GLY A 17 1.19 0.70 -6.04
C GLY A 17 -0.16 1.44 -6.07
N GLN A 18 -1.27 0.73 -5.84
CA GLN A 18 -2.59 1.35 -5.74
C GLN A 18 -2.68 2.31 -4.56
N VAL A 19 -2.17 1.92 -3.39
CA VAL A 19 -2.13 2.79 -2.21
C VAL A 19 -1.26 4.01 -2.49
N ARG A 20 -0.05 3.81 -3.01
CA ARG A 20 0.90 4.88 -3.32
C ARG A 20 0.33 5.94 -4.27
N ARG A 21 -0.28 5.53 -5.39
CA ARG A 21 -0.89 6.46 -6.37
C ARG A 21 -1.97 7.35 -5.76
N LYS A 22 -2.67 6.89 -4.71
CA LYS A 22 -3.67 7.69 -4.01
C LYS A 22 -3.01 8.71 -3.07
N PHE A 23 -1.89 8.36 -2.44
CA PHE A 23 -1.10 9.29 -1.62
C PHE A 23 -0.38 10.37 -2.45
N ASP A 24 0.00 10.09 -3.69
CA ASP A 24 0.60 11.11 -4.59
C ASP A 24 -0.31 12.34 -4.77
N LYS A 25 -1.64 12.15 -4.73
CA LYS A 25 -2.61 13.25 -4.74
C LYS A 25 -2.52 14.13 -3.49
N ILE A 26 -2.37 13.51 -2.32
CA ILE A 26 -2.19 14.23 -1.05
C ILE A 26 -0.88 15.01 -1.09
N HIS A 27 0.21 14.39 -1.54
CA HIS A 27 1.51 15.06 -1.69
C HIS A 27 1.39 16.30 -2.58
N THR A 28 0.78 16.17 -3.75
CA THR A 28 0.60 17.29 -4.68
C THR A 28 -0.23 18.43 -4.05
N ALA A 29 -1.30 18.11 -3.30
CA ALA A 29 -2.12 19.12 -2.64
C ALA A 29 -1.40 19.77 -1.45
N PHE A 30 -0.61 19.01 -0.70
CA PHE A 30 0.19 19.51 0.40
C PHE A 30 1.33 20.42 -0.10
N ASP A 31 1.98 20.04 -1.19
CA ASP A 31 3.03 20.84 -1.84
C ASP A 31 2.52 22.23 -2.23
N ARG A 32 1.25 22.34 -2.65
CA ARG A 32 0.61 23.64 -2.92
C ARG A 32 0.43 24.50 -1.67
N VAL A 33 0.18 23.89 -0.51
CA VAL A 33 0.06 24.64 0.75
C VAL A 33 1.44 25.16 1.17
N ILE A 34 2.47 24.31 1.17
CA ILE A 34 3.80 24.68 1.66
C ILE A 34 4.57 25.60 0.71
N SER A 35 4.22 25.63 -0.58
CA SER A 35 4.80 26.55 -1.56
C SER A 35 4.08 27.91 -1.61
N ALA A 36 3.10 28.15 -0.74
CA ALA A 36 2.37 29.41 -0.69
C ALA A 36 3.27 30.57 -0.23
N GLY A 37 3.23 31.66 -0.98
CA GLY A 37 3.79 32.94 -0.60
C GLY A 37 2.85 33.76 0.28
N PRO A 38 3.30 34.93 0.79
CA PRO A 38 2.52 35.76 1.69
C PRO A 38 1.26 36.38 1.06
N GLU A 39 1.19 36.45 -0.27
CA GLU A 39 0.06 37.01 -1.02
C GLU A 39 -0.93 35.93 -1.49
N ASP A 40 -0.60 34.66 -1.29
CA ASP A 40 -1.46 33.56 -1.69
C ASP A 40 -2.61 33.33 -0.69
N ASP A 41 -3.76 32.92 -1.20
CA ASP A 41 -4.89 32.51 -0.36
C ASP A 41 -4.62 31.15 0.30
N LEU A 42 -4.07 31.19 1.51
CA LEU A 42 -3.82 30.00 2.32
C LEU A 42 -5.09 29.27 2.73
N HIS A 43 -6.21 29.99 2.91
CA HIS A 43 -7.46 29.37 3.34
C HIS A 43 -8.00 28.46 2.26
N ASP A 44 -8.07 28.92 1.01
CA ASP A 44 -8.52 28.10 -0.12
C ASP A 44 -7.59 26.90 -0.37
N ARG A 45 -6.27 27.10 -0.28
CA ARG A 45 -5.29 26.01 -0.42
C ARG A 45 -5.45 24.93 0.65
N LEU A 46 -5.67 25.31 1.91
CA LEU A 46 -5.95 24.38 3.00
C LEU A 46 -7.28 23.65 2.81
N LEU A 47 -8.33 24.36 2.37
CA LEU A 47 -9.63 23.76 2.06
C LEU A 47 -9.52 22.72 0.93
N HIS A 48 -8.71 23.03 -0.09
CA HIS A 48 -8.43 22.09 -1.18
C HIS A 48 -7.69 20.84 -0.67
N LEU A 49 -6.66 21.01 0.16
CA LEU A 49 -5.95 19.89 0.79
C LEU A 49 -6.90 19.00 1.60
N GLU A 50 -7.76 19.60 2.44
CA GLU A 50 -8.74 18.86 3.23
C GLU A 50 -9.66 18.02 2.34
N LYS A 51 -10.17 18.62 1.25
CA LYS A 51 -11.01 17.92 0.27
C LYS A 51 -10.29 16.71 -0.34
N VAL A 52 -9.04 16.89 -0.78
CA VAL A 52 -8.24 15.80 -1.39
C VAL A 52 -8.01 14.66 -0.38
N VAL A 53 -7.63 14.98 0.86
CA VAL A 53 -7.43 13.97 1.91
C VAL A 53 -8.72 13.19 2.16
N LYS A 54 -9.86 13.88 2.21
CA LYS A 54 -11.17 13.25 2.36
C LYS A 54 -11.50 12.32 1.20
N GLU A 55 -11.34 12.77 -0.05
CA GLU A 55 -11.58 11.95 -1.24
C GLU A 55 -10.68 10.70 -1.27
N VAL A 56 -9.41 10.84 -0.89
CA VAL A 56 -8.46 9.72 -0.83
C VAL A 56 -8.87 8.71 0.26
N ARG A 57 -9.28 9.20 1.43
CA ARG A 57 -9.80 8.37 2.52
C ARG A 57 -11.07 7.63 2.10
N ASP A 58 -12.05 8.36 1.58
CA ASP A 58 -13.38 7.85 1.20
C ASP A 58 -13.28 6.93 -0.03
N GLY A 59 -12.33 7.19 -0.93
CA GLY A 59 -11.95 6.33 -2.06
C GLY A 59 -11.28 5.01 -1.65
N GLY A 60 -11.36 4.63 -0.37
CA GLY A 60 -11.01 3.31 0.11
C GLY A 60 -9.52 3.07 0.30
N VAL A 61 -8.68 4.10 0.49
CA VAL A 61 -7.26 3.88 0.89
C VAL A 61 -7.17 3.07 2.16
N VAL A 62 -7.88 3.46 3.21
CA VAL A 62 -7.85 2.75 4.49
C VAL A 62 -8.74 1.50 4.47
N GLY A 63 -9.76 1.51 3.60
CA GLY A 63 -10.65 0.38 3.36
C GLY A 63 -10.01 -0.68 2.47
N SER A 64 -10.45 -0.78 1.22
CA SER A 64 -10.03 -1.83 0.29
C SER A 64 -8.52 -1.82 -0.03
N GLY A 65 -7.89 -0.64 -0.14
CA GLY A 65 -6.48 -0.52 -0.50
C GLY A 65 -5.55 -1.09 0.57
N ALA A 66 -5.51 -0.49 1.75
CA ALA A 66 -4.62 -0.91 2.84
C ALA A 66 -4.94 -2.33 3.32
N ASN A 67 -6.21 -2.75 3.31
CA ASN A 67 -6.55 -4.13 3.64
C ASN A 67 -6.13 -5.12 2.54
N GLY A 68 -6.26 -4.76 1.26
CA GLY A 68 -5.77 -5.55 0.12
C GLY A 68 -4.26 -5.77 0.23
N HIS A 69 -3.51 -4.68 0.43
CA HIS A 69 -2.08 -4.72 0.69
C HIS A 69 -1.74 -5.58 1.91
N ARG A 70 -2.44 -5.41 3.05
CA ARG A 70 -2.21 -6.21 4.27
C ARG A 70 -2.38 -7.70 4.01
N ARG A 71 -3.41 -8.09 3.25
CA ARG A 71 -3.66 -9.50 2.90
C ARG A 71 -2.57 -10.03 1.97
N ALA A 72 -2.24 -9.29 0.91
CA ALA A 72 -1.18 -9.67 -0.03
C ALA A 72 0.19 -9.82 0.67
N LEU A 73 0.51 -8.91 1.60
CA LEU A 73 1.74 -8.96 2.38
C LEU A 73 1.80 -10.22 3.25
N LYS A 74 0.68 -10.56 3.90
CA LYS A 74 0.59 -11.77 4.72
C LYS A 74 0.78 -13.03 3.86
N GLU A 75 0.07 -13.15 2.75
CA GLU A 75 0.18 -14.28 1.82
C GLU A 75 1.62 -14.47 1.32
N TYR A 76 2.27 -13.37 0.88
CA TYR A 76 3.66 -13.39 0.44
C TYR A 76 4.62 -13.83 1.56
N GLN A 77 4.48 -13.27 2.76
CA GLN A 77 5.32 -13.63 3.90
C GLN A 77 5.18 -15.11 4.31
N GLU A 78 3.96 -15.64 4.26
CA GLU A 78 3.71 -17.07 4.54
C GLU A 78 4.36 -17.97 3.47
N ALA A 79 4.25 -17.60 2.19
CA ALA A 79 4.85 -18.36 1.10
C ALA A 79 6.39 -18.33 1.14
N VAL A 80 6.99 -17.17 1.43
CA VAL A 80 8.44 -17.04 1.62
C VAL A 80 8.92 -17.90 2.80
N ARG A 81 8.19 -17.90 3.92
CA ARG A 81 8.53 -18.77 5.08
C ARG A 81 8.41 -20.24 4.74
N ALA A 82 7.40 -20.64 3.99
CA ALA A 82 7.21 -22.03 3.57
C ALA A 82 8.29 -22.50 2.59
N GLN A 83 8.80 -21.63 1.70
CA GLN A 83 9.94 -21.94 0.83
C GLN A 83 11.28 -21.98 1.58
N GLY A 84 11.41 -21.24 2.69
CA GLY A 84 12.60 -21.23 3.55
C GLY A 84 12.63 -22.31 4.64
N ALA A 85 11.57 -23.10 4.82
CA ALA A 85 11.57 -24.24 5.72
C ALA A 85 12.29 -25.42 5.03
N PRO A 86 13.46 -25.87 5.53
CA PRO A 86 14.05 -27.09 5.01
C PRO A 86 13.11 -28.26 5.31
N ASP A 87 12.96 -29.13 4.31
CA ASP A 87 12.38 -30.45 4.43
C ASP A 87 13.02 -31.15 5.65
N THR A 88 12.30 -31.25 6.76
CA THR A 88 12.68 -32.16 7.84
C THR A 88 12.33 -33.56 7.36
N GLY A 89 13.12 -34.05 6.41
CA GLY A 89 13.26 -35.45 6.08
C GLY A 89 13.77 -36.16 7.32
N GLY A 90 12.85 -36.55 8.19
CA GLY A 90 13.14 -37.51 9.24
C GLY A 90 13.48 -38.83 8.57
N PRO A 91 14.66 -39.43 8.83
CA PRO A 91 14.91 -40.77 8.35
C PRO A 91 13.93 -41.72 9.03
N THR A 92 13.09 -42.36 8.22
CA THR A 92 12.41 -43.60 8.56
C THR A 92 13.44 -44.64 8.99
N GLU A 93 13.15 -45.30 10.11
CA GLU A 93 13.88 -46.46 10.63
C GLU A 93 14.13 -47.51 9.54
N ALA A 94 15.37 -48.01 9.48
CA ALA A 94 15.74 -49.36 9.04
C ALA A 94 17.12 -49.72 9.59
#